data_AF-A0A7M2WQD8-F1
#
_entry.id   AF-A0A7M2WQD8-F1
#
_cell.length_a   1.000
_cell.length_b   1.000
_cell.length_c   1.000
_cell.angle_alpha   90.00
_cell.angle_beta   90.00
_cell.angle_gamma   90.00
#
_symmetry.space_group_name_H-M   'P 1'
#
loop_
_entity.id
_entity.type
_entity.pdbx_description
1 polymer ?
#
loop_
_entity_poly.entity_id
_entity_poly.type
_entity_poly.pdbx_seq_one_letter_code
_entity_poly.pdbx_strand_id
1 'polypeptide(L)'
;MDTKPPSTTSKTIAGWIAVFATPAAVVLSAIHFGFSGTHRVGKYWLDVGDQIIVLDYFWQPVLKIWPILSIIVLLSPLTLWFVEKVRMKRAMNWNRFNLSRKGICWKCGYDLRGTREHRCPECGSINGRGDLIWSGSSGIMETTDATQMQS
;
A
#
# COMPACT_ATOMS: atom_id res chain seq x y z
N MET A 1 31.59 -19.34 12.95
CA MET A 1 30.59 -20.13 12.21
C MET A 1 29.31 -19.30 12.20
N ASP A 2 29.13 -18.47 11.18
CA ASP A 2 27.98 -17.57 11.04
C ASP A 2 26.80 -18.30 10.41
N THR A 3 25.79 -18.60 11.22
CA THR A 3 24.52 -19.16 10.75
C THR A 3 23.66 -18.04 10.20
N LYS A 4 23.56 -17.95 8.87
CA LYS A 4 22.67 -17.04 8.14
C LYS A 4 21.20 -17.29 8.58
N PRO A 5 20.46 -16.27 9.04
CA PRO A 5 19.08 -16.45 9.51
C PRO A 5 18.15 -16.86 8.36
N PRO A 6 17.14 -17.71 8.62
CA PRO A 6 16.22 -18.18 7.60
C PRO A 6 15.39 -17.02 7.04
N SER A 7 15.32 -16.93 5.71
CA SER A 7 14.56 -15.91 4.99
C SER A 7 13.06 -16.06 5.26
N THR A 8 12.47 -15.06 5.90
CA THR A 8 11.05 -14.97 6.30
C THR A 8 10.08 -14.89 5.12
N THR A 9 10.57 -14.81 3.89
CA THR A 9 9.78 -14.59 2.68
C THR A 9 8.96 -15.80 2.22
N SER A 10 9.27 -17.01 2.70
CA SER A 10 8.58 -18.24 2.26
C SER A 10 7.19 -18.43 2.91
N LYS A 11 6.95 -17.88 4.10
CA LYS A 11 5.71 -18.13 4.85
C LYS A 11 4.50 -17.31 4.37
N THR A 12 4.70 -16.23 3.61
CA THR A 12 3.60 -15.41 3.12
C THR A 12 2.90 -16.03 1.93
N ILE A 13 3.63 -16.65 0.99
CA ILE A 13 3.04 -17.13 -0.27
C ILE A 13 2.06 -18.31 -0.04
N ALA A 14 2.37 -19.22 0.89
CA ALA A 14 1.51 -20.37 1.18
C ALA A 14 0.16 -19.98 1.82
N GLY A 15 0.10 -18.86 2.56
CA GLY A 15 -1.14 -18.38 3.18
C GLY A 15 -2.15 -17.82 2.17
N TRP A 16 -1.69 -17.18 1.10
CA TRP A 16 -2.57 -16.56 0.10
C TRP A 16 -3.30 -17.60 -0.78
N ILE A 17 -2.66 -18.74 -1.07
CA ILE A 17 -3.26 -19.80 -1.91
C ILE A 17 -4.50 -20.40 -1.22
N ALA A 18 -4.48 -20.55 0.11
CA ALA A 18 -5.60 -21.10 0.87
C ALA A 18 -6.83 -20.17 0.92
N VAL A 19 -6.65 -18.85 0.82
CA VAL A 19 -7.74 -17.87 0.88
C VAL A 19 -8.50 -17.76 -0.45
N PHE A 20 -7.84 -18.00 -1.59
CA PHE A 20 -8.48 -17.91 -2.91
C PHE A 20 -9.10 -19.22 -3.41
N ALA A 21 -8.69 -20.39 -2.89
CA ALA A 21 -9.20 -21.68 -3.35
C ALA A 21 -10.64 -22.01 -2.90
N THR A 22 -11.08 -21.45 -1.77
CA THR A 22 -12.40 -21.74 -1.18
C THR A 22 -13.60 -21.07 -1.86
N PRO A 23 -13.58 -19.78 -2.28
CA PRO A 23 -14.75 -19.17 -2.92
C PRO A 23 -15.06 -19.71 -4.33
N ALA A 24 -14.03 -20.13 -5.10
CA ALA A 24 -14.23 -20.67 -6.45
C ALA A 24 -15.04 -21.98 -6.45
N ALA A 25 -14.82 -22.85 -5.45
CA ALA A 25 -15.54 -24.11 -5.32
C ALA A 25 -17.04 -23.90 -5.03
N VAL A 26 -17.38 -22.90 -4.20
CA VAL A 26 -18.78 -22.58 -3.88
C VAL A 26 -19.51 -22.01 -5.10
N VAL A 27 -18.86 -21.14 -5.87
CA VAL A 27 -19.46 -20.57 -7.10
C VAL A 27 -19.67 -21.64 -8.18
N LEU A 28 -18.73 -22.55 -8.37
CA LEU A 28 -18.86 -23.67 -9.33
C LEU A 28 -19.98 -24.64 -8.93
N SER A 29 -20.17 -24.92 -7.64
CA SER A 29 -21.27 -25.77 -7.17
C SER A 29 -22.66 -25.13 -7.40
N ALA A 30 -22.79 -23.81 -7.26
CA ALA A 30 -24.04 -23.09 -7.52
C ALA A 30 -24.39 -23.06 -9.02
N ILE A 31 -23.40 -22.93 -9.90
CA ILE A 31 -23.62 -22.92 -11.36
C ILE A 31 -24.04 -24.32 -11.87
N HIS A 32 -23.48 -25.39 -11.31
CA HIS A 32 -23.87 -26.75 -11.69
C HIS A 32 -25.29 -27.13 -11.23
N PHE A 33 -25.76 -26.61 -10.08
CA PHE A 33 -27.13 -26.85 -9.62
C PHE A 33 -28.18 -26.09 -10.46
N GLY A 34 -27.84 -24.91 -10.99
CA GLY A 34 -28.74 -24.13 -11.85
C GLY A 34 -28.92 -24.69 -13.27
N PHE A 35 -27.93 -25.41 -13.82
CA PHE A 35 -27.93 -25.80 -15.24
C PHE A 35 -28.53 -27.20 -15.52
N SER A 36 -28.67 -28.07 -14.51
CA SER A 36 -29.29 -29.41 -14.72
C SER A 36 -30.83 -29.40 -14.72
N GLY A 37 -31.48 -28.24 -14.50
CA GLY A 37 -32.94 -28.14 -14.41
C GLY A 37 -33.70 -27.83 -15.70
N THR A 38 -33.03 -27.49 -16.82
CA THR A 38 -33.71 -26.81 -17.94
C THR A 38 -34.03 -27.67 -19.16
N HIS A 39 -33.69 -28.97 -19.20
CA HIS A 39 -33.90 -29.78 -20.41
C HIS A 39 -35.16 -30.64 -20.46
N ARG A 40 -36.08 -30.54 -19.48
CA ARG A 40 -37.44 -31.11 -19.59
C ARG A 40 -38.48 -30.26 -18.89
N VAL A 41 -38.71 -29.05 -19.40
CA VAL A 41 -39.95 -28.33 -19.09
C VAL A 41 -40.77 -28.27 -20.37
N GLY A 42 -41.63 -29.27 -20.53
CA GLY A 42 -42.81 -29.11 -21.35
C GLY A 42 -43.55 -27.87 -20.86
N LYS A 43 -44.09 -27.10 -21.81
CA LYS A 43 -44.96 -25.94 -21.55
C LYS A 43 -46.25 -26.41 -20.85
N TYR A 44 -46.18 -26.68 -19.55
CA TYR A 44 -47.38 -26.72 -18.72
C TYR A 44 -47.65 -25.29 -18.29
N TRP A 45 -48.54 -24.63 -19.04
CA TRP A 45 -49.27 -23.48 -18.54
C TRP A 45 -50.18 -24.00 -17.42
N LEU A 46 -49.60 -24.18 -16.24
CA LEU A 46 -50.35 -24.42 -15.02
C LEU A 46 -50.93 -23.07 -14.63
N ASP A 47 -52.20 -22.90 -14.97
CA ASP A 47 -53.09 -21.83 -14.54
C ASP A 47 -53.31 -21.96 -13.02
N VAL A 48 -52.25 -21.74 -12.25
CA VAL A 48 -52.30 -21.60 -10.80
C VAL A 48 -52.39 -20.10 -10.56
N GLY A 49 -53.62 -19.62 -10.45
CA GLY A 49 -53.93 -18.24 -10.09
C GLY A 49 -53.06 -17.75 -8.95
N ASP A 50 -52.50 -16.54 -9.13
CA ASP A 50 -51.82 -15.70 -8.15
C ASP A 50 -50.41 -16.06 -7.64
N GLN A 51 -49.82 -17.23 -7.94
CA GLN A 51 -48.48 -17.55 -7.36
C GLN A 51 -47.25 -17.19 -8.22
N ILE A 52 -47.41 -16.77 -9.47
CA ILE A 52 -46.27 -16.45 -10.35
C ILE A 52 -45.55 -15.16 -9.92
N ILE A 53 -46.22 -14.26 -9.18
CA ILE A 53 -45.69 -12.93 -8.81
C ILE A 53 -44.61 -13.02 -7.70
N VAL A 54 -44.62 -14.08 -6.88
CA VAL A 54 -43.74 -14.17 -5.71
C VAL A 54 -42.29 -14.49 -6.10
N LEU A 55 -42.09 -15.24 -7.19
CA LEU A 55 -40.75 -15.61 -7.65
C LEU A 55 -39.99 -14.42 -8.25
N ASP A 56 -40.66 -13.50 -8.95
CA ASP A 56 -40.00 -12.32 -9.54
C ASP A 56 -39.50 -11.32 -8.48
N TYR A 57 -40.19 -11.20 -7.35
CA TYR A 57 -39.82 -10.24 -6.30
C TYR A 57 -38.51 -10.62 -5.59
N PHE A 58 -38.17 -11.92 -5.57
CA PHE A 58 -36.97 -12.40 -4.90
C PHE A 58 -35.68 -12.13 -5.69
N TRP A 59 -35.75 -12.10 -7.03
CA TRP A 59 -34.58 -11.92 -7.90
C TRP A 59 -34.23 -10.46 -8.21
N GLN A 60 -35.21 -9.55 -8.12
CA GLN A 60 -35.03 -8.10 -8.31
C GLN A 60 -33.89 -7.47 -7.47
N PRO A 61 -33.81 -7.70 -6.14
CA PRO A 61 -32.73 -7.11 -5.32
C PRO A 61 -31.36 -7.73 -5.63
N VAL A 62 -31.32 -9.02 -5.97
CA VAL A 62 -30.07 -9.74 -6.28
C VAL A 62 -29.42 -9.16 -7.54
N LEU A 63 -30.21 -8.92 -8.59
CA LEU A 63 -29.73 -8.33 -9.84
C LEU A 63 -29.21 -6.91 -9.65
N LYS A 64 -29.82 -6.13 -8.75
CA LYS A 64 -29.44 -4.73 -8.50
C LYS A 64 -28.14 -4.61 -7.71
N ILE A 65 -27.86 -5.55 -6.79
CA ILE A 65 -26.64 -5.54 -5.95
C ILE A 65 -25.44 -6.18 -6.64
N TRP A 66 -25.68 -7.09 -7.57
CA TRP A 66 -24.64 -7.83 -8.29
C TRP A 66 -23.53 -6.96 -8.94
N PRO A 67 -23.84 -5.87 -9.66
CA PRO A 67 -22.79 -5.04 -10.26
C PRO A 67 -21.93 -4.32 -9.21
N ILE A 68 -22.50 -4.02 -8.03
CA ILE A 68 -21.74 -3.37 -6.96
C ILE A 68 -20.73 -4.36 -6.36
N LEU A 69 -21.17 -5.58 -6.07
CA LEU A 69 -20.29 -6.63 -5.54
C LEU A 69 -19.18 -6.99 -6.55
N SER A 70 -19.50 -7.08 -7.83
CA SER A 70 -18.48 -7.37 -8.86
C SER A 70 -17.42 -6.27 -8.93
N ILE A 71 -17.81 -4.99 -8.87
CA ILE A 71 -16.88 -3.86 -8.81
C ILE A 71 -15.98 -3.93 -7.56
N ILE A 72 -16.54 -4.21 -6.39
CA ILE A 72 -15.76 -4.33 -5.14
C ILE A 72 -14.73 -5.46 -5.25
N VAL A 73 -15.15 -6.63 -5.76
CA VAL A 73 -14.25 -7.78 -5.96
C VAL A 73 -13.14 -7.45 -6.98
N LEU A 74 -13.48 -6.75 -8.07
CA LEU A 74 -12.51 -6.30 -9.09
C LEU A 74 -11.51 -5.26 -8.54
N LEU A 75 -11.94 -4.35 -7.66
CA LEU A 75 -11.08 -3.30 -7.10
C LEU A 75 -10.26 -3.76 -5.87
N SER A 76 -10.68 -4.82 -5.19
CA SER A 76 -9.98 -5.41 -4.04
C SER A 76 -8.47 -5.60 -4.26
N PRO A 77 -7.99 -6.30 -5.31
CA PRO A 77 -6.55 -6.53 -5.49
C PRO A 77 -5.77 -5.24 -5.73
N LEU A 78 -6.38 -4.26 -6.42
CA LEU A 78 -5.75 -2.97 -6.71
C LEU A 78 -5.55 -2.14 -5.43
N THR A 79 -6.55 -2.12 -4.56
CA THR A 79 -6.47 -1.41 -3.28
C THR A 79 -5.44 -2.03 -2.33
N LEU A 80 -5.36 -3.36 -2.25
CA LEU A 80 -4.35 -4.06 -1.46
C LEU A 80 -2.92 -3.77 -1.97
N TRP A 81 -2.72 -3.86 -3.28
CA TRP A 81 -1.43 -3.53 -3.90
C TRP A 81 -1.00 -2.09 -3.63
N PHE A 82 -1.94 -1.14 -3.72
CA PHE A 82 -1.67 0.27 -3.43
C PHE A 82 -1.27 0.50 -1.97
N VAL A 83 -1.97 -0.13 -1.02
CA VAL A 83 -1.65 -0.04 0.41
C VAL A 83 -0.26 -0.59 0.71
N GLU A 84 0.13 -1.71 0.12
CA GLU A 84 1.48 -2.28 0.28
C GLU A 84 2.58 -1.35 -0.25
N LYS A 85 2.37 -0.76 -1.43
CA LYS A 85 3.33 0.20 -2.01
C LYS A 85 3.49 1.45 -1.14
N VAL A 86 2.39 1.98 -0.61
CA VAL A 86 2.42 3.13 0.30
C VAL A 86 3.10 2.74 1.62
N ARG A 87 2.82 1.55 2.18
CA ARG A 87 3.47 1.06 3.39
C ARG A 87 4.98 0.90 3.21
N MET A 88 5.45 0.36 2.08
CA MET A 88 6.89 0.24 1.81
C MET A 88 7.58 1.61 1.75
N LYS A 89 6.98 2.59 1.06
CA LYS A 89 7.53 3.95 1.00
C LYS A 89 7.57 4.61 2.39
N ARG A 90 6.50 4.46 3.18
CA ARG A 90 6.46 4.99 4.56
C ARG A 90 7.46 4.29 5.47
N ALA A 91 7.62 2.97 5.36
CA ALA A 91 8.61 2.22 6.14
C ALA A 91 10.04 2.67 5.83
N MET A 92 10.38 2.89 4.55
CA MET A 92 11.68 3.42 4.15
C MET A 92 11.91 4.85 4.68
N ASN A 93 10.91 5.73 4.59
CA ASN A 93 11.04 7.09 5.12
C ASN A 93 11.12 7.12 6.66
N TRP A 94 10.38 6.25 7.35
CA TRP A 94 10.44 6.15 8.80
C TRP A 94 11.83 5.71 9.26
N ASN A 95 12.42 4.71 8.57
CA ASN A 95 13.76 4.25 8.90
C ASN A 95 14.81 5.34 8.70
N ARG A 96 14.72 6.10 7.59
CA ARG A 96 15.57 7.27 7.35
C ARG A 96 15.47 8.29 8.49
N PHE A 97 14.26 8.60 8.94
CA PHE A 97 14.05 9.58 10.02
C PHE A 97 14.61 9.10 11.37
N ASN A 98 14.46 7.81 11.69
CA ASN A 98 14.93 7.24 12.94
C ASN A 98 16.45 7.08 12.98
N LEU A 99 17.08 6.75 11.85
CA LEU A 99 18.54 6.68 11.69
C LEU A 99 19.18 8.07 11.84
N SER A 100 18.58 9.12 11.26
CA SER A 100 19.07 10.50 11.45
C SER A 100 19.05 10.93 12.92
N ARG A 101 18.01 10.58 13.68
CA ARG A 101 17.96 10.88 15.13
C ARG A 101 19.02 10.13 15.94
N LYS A 102 19.42 8.96 15.47
CA LYS A 102 20.48 8.18 16.12
C LYS A 102 21.89 8.63 15.71
N GLY A 103 22.05 9.61 14.81
CA GLY A 103 23.37 10.01 14.32
C GLY A 103 24.01 8.96 13.41
N ILE A 104 23.21 8.08 12.78
CA ILE A 104 23.72 7.03 11.89
C ILE A 104 23.43 7.42 10.44
N CYS A 105 24.40 7.23 9.54
CA CYS A 105 24.22 7.46 8.11
C CYS A 105 23.13 6.54 7.54
N TRP A 106 22.13 7.10 6.87
CA TRP A 106 21.02 6.33 6.29
C TRP A 106 21.42 5.50 5.06
N LYS A 107 22.59 5.80 4.46
CA LYS A 107 23.07 5.15 3.23
C LYS A 107 23.95 3.94 3.52
N CYS A 108 24.94 4.07 4.39
CA CYS A 108 25.89 3.00 4.72
C CYS A 108 25.77 2.44 6.14
N GLY A 109 25.06 3.12 7.06
CA GLY A 109 24.95 2.69 8.45
C GLY A 109 26.12 3.10 9.36
N TYR A 110 27.04 3.94 8.89
CA TYR A 110 28.17 4.42 9.70
C TYR A 110 27.70 5.35 10.83
N ASP A 111 28.29 5.23 12.03
CA ASP A 111 28.00 6.09 13.18
C ASP A 111 28.74 7.42 13.05
N LEU A 112 27.99 8.52 13.00
CA LEU A 112 28.51 9.87 12.81
C LEU A 112 28.57 10.65 14.13
N ARG A 113 28.25 10.03 15.27
CA ARG A 113 28.33 10.69 16.58
C ARG A 113 29.75 11.12 16.96
N GLY A 114 30.77 10.43 16.42
CA GLY A 114 32.18 10.72 16.70
C GLY A 114 32.85 11.64 15.69
N THR A 115 32.22 11.89 14.54
CA THR A 115 32.84 12.64 13.44
C THR A 115 32.34 14.09 13.47
N ARG A 116 33.25 15.06 13.51
CA ARG A 116 32.88 16.50 13.46
C ARG A 116 32.43 16.94 12.05
N GLU A 117 32.71 16.13 11.04
CA GLU A 117 32.38 16.42 9.65
C GLU A 117 30.91 16.08 9.35
N HIS A 118 30.24 16.94 8.58
CA HIS A 118 28.86 16.73 8.14
C HIS A 118 28.70 15.68 7.02
N ARG A 119 29.83 15.11 6.55
CA ARG A 119 29.87 14.04 5.54
C ARG A 119 30.26 12.72 6.16
N CYS A 120 29.64 11.65 5.66
CA CYS A 120 30.06 10.30 6.00
C CYS A 120 31.37 9.94 5.28
N PRO A 121 32.41 9.47 6.00
CA PRO A 121 33.71 9.12 5.40
C PRO A 121 33.63 7.92 4.43
N GLU A 122 32.71 6.98 4.68
CA GLU A 122 32.57 5.77 3.86
C GLU A 122 31.85 6.02 2.52
N CYS A 123 30.78 6.82 2.53
CA CYS A 123 29.88 6.94 1.37
C CYS A 123 29.78 8.36 0.79
N GLY A 124 30.42 9.34 1.42
CA GLY A 124 30.39 10.75 1.03
C GLY A 124 29.02 11.44 1.17
N SER A 125 28.00 10.75 1.69
CA SER A 125 26.66 11.33 1.84
C SER A 125 26.66 12.42 2.88
N ILE A 126 26.10 13.58 2.54
CA ILE A 126 25.85 14.68 3.46
C ILE A 126 24.55 14.34 4.21
N ASN A 127 24.57 14.35 5.54
CA ASN A 127 23.39 14.03 6.32
C ASN A 127 22.43 15.24 6.32
N GLY A 128 21.43 15.19 5.44
CA GLY A 128 20.54 16.30 5.07
C GLY A 128 19.58 16.83 6.16
N ARG A 129 20.10 17.37 7.26
CA ARG A 129 19.38 18.35 8.10
C ARG A 129 20.18 19.57 8.50
N GLY A 130 21.51 19.58 8.33
CA GLY A 130 22.35 20.74 8.65
C GLY A 130 22.42 21.79 7.53
N ASP A 131 22.26 21.38 6.27
CA ASP A 131 22.58 22.24 5.12
C ASP A 131 21.55 23.34 4.84
N LEU A 132 20.37 23.30 5.48
CA LEU A 132 19.37 24.37 5.35
C LEU A 132 19.64 25.57 6.28
N ILE A 133 20.65 25.51 7.15
CA ILE A 133 20.96 26.61 8.10
C ILE A 133 22.24 27.38 7.72
N TRP A 134 23.10 26.86 6.83
CA TRP A 134 24.40 27.50 6.53
C TRP A 134 24.60 27.82 5.04
N SER A 135 23.68 28.61 4.47
CA SER A 135 23.86 29.28 3.17
C SER A 135 23.31 30.72 3.19
N GLY A 136 23.15 31.32 4.37
CA GLY A 136 22.48 32.62 4.55
C GLY A 136 23.31 33.72 5.21
N SER A 137 24.64 33.60 5.27
CA SER A 137 25.50 34.60 5.94
C SER A 137 26.69 35.05 5.08
N SER A 138 26.48 35.25 3.79
CA SER A 138 27.45 35.93 2.91
C SER A 138 26.79 36.89 1.93
N GLY A 139 25.76 37.62 2.38
CA GLY A 139 25.51 38.99 1.93
C GLY A 139 25.88 39.87 3.12
N ILE A 140 27.13 40.31 3.25
CA ILE A 140 27.58 41.60 2.71
C ILE A 140 26.52 42.68 2.96
N MET A 141 26.51 43.21 4.17
CA MET A 141 26.25 44.64 4.36
C MET A 141 27.43 45.16 5.16
N GLU A 142 28.55 45.25 4.46
CA GLU A 142 29.68 46.10 4.76
C GLU A 142 29.11 47.52 4.86
N THR A 143 28.72 47.95 6.06
CA THR A 143 28.47 49.36 6.36
C THR A 143 29.82 50.02 6.44
N THR A 144 30.34 50.39 5.27
CA THR A 144 31.35 51.43 5.13
C THR A 144 30.94 52.64 5.98
N ASP A 145 31.79 52.97 6.94
CA ASP A 145 32.28 54.32 7.18
C ASP A 145 31.28 55.46 6.91
N ALA A 146 30.62 55.91 7.98
CA ALA A 146 30.12 57.28 8.08
C ALA A 146 30.51 57.90 9.44
N THR A 147 31.70 57.56 9.95
CA THR A 147 32.35 58.28 11.06
C THR A 147 33.60 58.98 10.55
N GLN A 148 33.41 60.11 9.87
CA GLN A 148 34.41 61.17 9.72
C GLN A 148 33.62 62.49 9.79
N MET A 149 33.56 63.13 10.96
CA MET A 149 34.49 64.19 11.39
C MET A 149 34.80 65.20 10.30
N GLN A 150 34.19 66.38 10.40
CA GLN A 150 34.77 67.72 10.16
C GLN A 150 33.66 68.73 10.50
N SER A 151 33.72 69.42 11.65
CA SER A 151 34.56 70.60 11.95
C SER A 151 34.14 71.82 11.13
#